data_AF-A0A0S7X295-F1
#
_entry.id   AF-A0A0S7X295-F1
#
_cell.length_a   1.000
_cell.length_b   1.000
_cell.length_c   1.000
_cell.angle_alpha   90.00
_cell.angle_beta   90.00
_cell.angle_gamma   90.00
#
_symmetry.space_group_name_H-M   'P 1'
#
loop_
_entity.id
_entity.type
_entity.pdbx_description
1 polymer ?
#
loop_
_entity_poly.entity_id
_entity_poly.type
_entity_poly.pdbx_seq_one_letter_code
_entity_poly.pdbx_strand_id
1 'polypeptide(L)'
;ASPIRIIRPLTEYPRRQLIDYLESRSQQYCTDHTNLDTTYTRNRIRHELIPRLQQTWPDIRSEMTEFARELGALDELLESVARRWTGAHAVQKHRTFEAALDDLNALDEPLLSYVIRQLIADTLGDLRRIDEVHVAMIADLAAAGSTGASLDLPRGLIVRRGYKSLCFEIGQRKVLTPGSDAAAKVHPETPQPLAAKELAVPGETRWGTWTFEATVLEGKDIWEELVDLSGNLRIPEFDEPPTDPHERMRVFIRQLRGIDPEAVEYLDFDRIAGETLSVRGRVPGDRFTPLGAPGQTKLKEFFIRRKVPRSERDAVPLIVAGDRVLVVARLGVSDDVALTEDTRRILKISATAQDR
;
A
#
# COMPACT_ATOMS: atom_id res chain seq x y z
N ALA A 1 3.68 -17.76 -22.12
CA ALA A 1 2.65 -17.07 -22.93
C ALA A 1 3.22 -15.70 -23.29
N SER A 2 3.31 -15.37 -24.58
CA SER A 2 3.77 -14.05 -25.00
C SER A 2 2.86 -12.97 -24.41
N PRO A 3 3.40 -11.85 -23.91
CA PRO A 3 2.59 -10.79 -23.32
C PRO A 3 1.60 -10.24 -24.37
N ILE A 4 0.34 -10.03 -23.96
CA ILE A 4 -0.67 -9.41 -24.81
C ILE A 4 -0.23 -7.96 -25.04
N ARG A 5 0.16 -7.63 -26.28
CA ARG A 5 0.47 -6.27 -26.68
C ARG A 5 -0.82 -5.50 -26.91
N ILE A 6 -1.18 -4.62 -25.99
CA ILE A 6 -2.32 -3.71 -26.13
C ILE A 6 -1.83 -2.49 -26.91
N ILE A 7 -2.35 -2.31 -28.12
CA ILE A 7 -2.11 -1.11 -28.94
C ILE A 7 -3.32 -0.18 -28.76
N ARG A 8 -3.08 1.12 -28.62
CA ARG A 8 -4.14 2.14 -28.53
C ARG A 8 -4.02 3.15 -29.68
N PRO A 9 -4.36 2.77 -30.92
CA PRO A 9 -4.09 3.56 -32.13
C PRO A 9 -4.77 4.94 -32.14
N LEU A 10 -5.86 5.08 -31.38
CA LEU A 10 -6.70 6.28 -31.39
C LEU A 10 -6.41 7.24 -30.22
N THR A 11 -5.35 7.01 -29.45
CA THR A 11 -5.05 7.78 -28.22
C THR A 11 -4.74 9.25 -28.52
N GLU A 12 -4.07 9.51 -29.64
CA GLU A 12 -3.62 10.85 -30.02
C GLU A 12 -4.71 11.70 -30.68
N TYR A 13 -5.84 11.09 -31.07
CA TYR A 13 -6.92 11.77 -31.76
C TYR A 13 -8.00 12.22 -30.77
N PRO A 14 -8.31 13.53 -30.68
CA PRO A 14 -9.40 14.02 -29.88
C PRO A 14 -10.74 13.40 -30.30
N ARG A 15 -11.64 13.19 -29.34
CA ARG A 15 -12.98 12.64 -29.60
C ARG A 15 -13.73 13.39 -30.71
N ARG A 16 -13.61 14.72 -30.74
CA ARG A 16 -14.24 15.56 -31.77
C ARG A 16 -13.78 15.17 -33.17
N GLN A 17 -12.47 15.03 -33.38
CA GLN A 17 -11.91 14.62 -34.67
C GLN A 17 -12.39 13.22 -35.10
N LEU A 18 -12.55 12.30 -34.14
CA LEU A 18 -13.10 10.97 -34.43
C LEU A 18 -14.59 11.03 -34.84
N ILE A 19 -15.37 11.92 -34.22
CA ILE A 19 -16.78 12.13 -34.59
C ILE A 19 -16.87 12.77 -35.97
N ASP A 20 -16.11 13.84 -36.22
CA ASP A 20 -16.07 14.52 -37.52
C ASP A 20 -15.69 13.54 -38.65
N TYR A 21 -14.75 12.63 -38.38
CA TYR A 21 -14.35 11.56 -39.29
C TYR A 21 -15.47 10.54 -39.55
N LEU A 22 -16.20 10.09 -38.51
CA LEU A 22 -17.34 9.18 -38.68
C LEU A 22 -18.47 9.84 -39.47
N GLU A 23 -18.73 11.12 -39.21
CA GLU A 23 -19.71 11.93 -39.94
C GLU A 23 -19.33 12.08 -41.42
N SER A 24 -18.06 12.36 -41.71
CA SER A 24 -17.55 12.44 -43.10
C SER A 24 -17.74 11.15 -43.90
N ARG A 25 -17.81 10.00 -43.21
CA ARG A 25 -18.06 8.68 -43.80
C ARG A 25 -19.51 8.23 -43.70
N SER A 26 -20.40 9.06 -43.14
CA SER A 26 -21.78 8.69 -42.83
C SER A 26 -21.90 7.39 -42.02
N GLN A 27 -20.94 7.14 -41.13
CA GLN A 27 -20.89 5.92 -40.32
C GLN A 27 -21.65 6.12 -39.00
N GLN A 28 -22.68 5.30 -38.77
CA GLN A 28 -23.41 5.30 -37.50
C GLN A 28 -22.56 4.72 -36.37
N TYR A 29 -22.74 5.26 -35.17
CA TYR A 29 -22.11 4.79 -33.93
C TYR A 29 -23.11 4.82 -32.77
N CYS A 30 -22.89 3.97 -31.76
CA CYS A 30 -23.70 3.93 -30.55
C CYS A 30 -22.96 4.63 -29.40
N THR A 31 -23.69 5.39 -28.59
CA THR A 31 -23.16 5.96 -27.35
C THR A 31 -23.63 5.12 -26.18
N ASP A 32 -22.71 4.45 -25.49
CA ASP A 32 -23.03 3.67 -24.30
C ASP A 32 -23.49 4.60 -23.16
N HIS A 33 -24.69 4.36 -22.65
CA HIS A 33 -25.34 5.07 -21.55
C HIS A 33 -24.48 5.10 -20.27
N THR A 34 -23.68 4.06 -20.01
CA THR A 34 -22.78 4.01 -18.85
C THR A 34 -21.68 5.06 -18.90
N ASN A 35 -21.41 5.66 -20.07
CA ASN A 35 -20.44 6.76 -20.19
C ASN A 35 -20.91 8.04 -19.49
N LEU A 36 -22.20 8.17 -19.19
CA LEU A 36 -22.78 9.34 -18.51
C LEU A 36 -22.93 9.11 -16.99
N ASP A 37 -22.71 7.88 -16.51
CA ASP A 37 -22.85 7.53 -15.11
C ASP A 37 -21.66 8.07 -14.28
N THR A 38 -21.91 9.07 -13.43
CA THR A 38 -20.90 9.73 -12.60
C THR A 38 -20.58 8.99 -11.30
N THR A 39 -21.20 7.82 -11.07
CA THR A 39 -20.80 6.88 -10.01
C THR A 39 -19.34 6.43 -10.19
N TYR A 40 -18.88 6.32 -11.44
CA TYR A 40 -17.51 5.97 -11.77
C TYR A 40 -16.59 7.20 -11.75
N THR A 41 -15.51 7.15 -10.97
CA THR A 41 -14.54 8.25 -10.80
C THR A 41 -14.07 8.85 -12.14
N ARG A 42 -13.80 8.01 -13.15
CA ARG A 42 -13.38 8.47 -14.49
C ARG A 42 -14.42 9.36 -15.17
N ASN A 43 -15.70 8.99 -15.09
CA ASN A 43 -16.79 9.73 -15.70
C ASN A 43 -17.04 11.03 -14.93
N ARG A 44 -16.98 10.99 -13.60
CA ARG A 44 -17.04 12.18 -12.76
C ARG A 44 -15.92 13.17 -13.08
N ILE A 45 -14.67 12.70 -13.23
CA ILE A 45 -13.56 13.56 -13.65
C ILE A 45 -13.84 14.20 -15.02
N ARG A 46 -14.31 13.41 -15.99
CA ARG A 46 -14.57 13.88 -17.36
C ARG A 46 -15.70 14.90 -17.46
N HIS A 47 -16.81 14.67 -16.76
CA HIS A 47 -18.06 15.42 -16.92
C HIS A 47 -18.25 16.53 -15.89
N GLU A 48 -17.62 16.41 -14.72
CA GLU A 48 -17.76 17.39 -13.64
C GLU A 48 -16.47 18.14 -13.38
N LEU A 49 -15.36 17.44 -13.08
CA LEU A 49 -14.14 18.08 -12.62
C LEU A 49 -13.43 18.88 -13.72
N ILE A 50 -13.07 18.23 -14.84
CA ILE A 50 -12.32 18.93 -15.90
C ILE A 50 -13.11 20.12 -16.47
N PRO A 51 -14.42 20.00 -16.79
CA PRO A 51 -15.19 21.14 -17.28
C PRO A 51 -15.22 22.31 -16.29
N ARG A 52 -15.30 22.04 -14.97
CA ARG A 52 -15.22 23.10 -13.95
C ARG A 52 -13.85 23.77 -13.94
N LEU A 53 -12.77 23.00 -14.01
CA LEU A 53 -11.41 23.56 -14.07
C LEU A 53 -11.19 24.42 -15.32
N GLN A 54 -11.77 24.02 -16.46
CA GLN A 54 -11.68 24.76 -17.72
C GLN A 54 -12.36 26.14 -17.69
N GLN A 55 -13.27 26.41 -16.73
CA GLN A 55 -13.88 27.73 -16.58
C GLN A 55 -12.87 28.78 -16.11
N THR A 56 -11.91 28.37 -15.27
CA THR A 56 -10.86 29.25 -14.72
C THR A 56 -9.54 29.09 -15.48
N TRP A 57 -9.29 27.90 -16.03
CA TRP A 57 -8.06 27.54 -16.75
C TRP A 57 -8.38 26.83 -18.08
N PRO A 58 -8.66 27.60 -19.15
CA PRO A 58 -9.15 27.05 -20.42
C PRO A 58 -8.26 25.94 -21.02
N ASP A 59 -6.93 26.12 -20.92
CA ASP A 59 -5.91 25.27 -21.54
C ASP A 59 -5.44 24.10 -20.66
N ILE A 60 -6.05 23.87 -19.48
CA ILE A 60 -5.65 22.82 -18.53
C ILE A 60 -5.53 21.43 -19.18
N ARG A 61 -6.37 21.12 -20.17
CA ARG A 61 -6.32 19.82 -20.85
C ARG A 61 -5.04 19.63 -21.66
N SER A 62 -4.63 20.64 -22.44
CA SER A 62 -3.40 20.61 -23.22
C SER A 62 -2.18 20.61 -22.31
N GLU A 63 -2.17 21.47 -21.29
CA GLU A 63 -1.06 21.57 -20.34
C GLU A 63 -0.88 20.27 -19.52
N MET A 64 -1.97 19.66 -19.03
CA MET A 64 -1.89 18.35 -18.38
C MET A 64 -1.39 17.25 -19.33
N THR A 65 -1.71 17.33 -20.62
CA THR A 65 -1.25 16.36 -21.62
C THR A 65 0.23 16.54 -21.91
N GLU A 66 0.72 17.78 -21.99
CA GLU A 66 2.14 18.10 -22.14
C GLU A 66 2.93 17.65 -20.91
N PHE A 67 2.46 17.99 -19.72
CA PHE A 67 3.07 17.55 -18.47
C PHE A 67 3.12 16.02 -18.36
N ALA A 68 2.04 15.32 -18.70
CA ALA A 68 2.03 13.85 -18.70
C ALA A 68 3.02 13.25 -19.71
N ARG A 69 3.24 13.91 -20.86
CA ARG A 69 4.23 13.49 -21.87
C ARG A 69 5.65 13.68 -21.36
N GLU A 70 5.94 14.81 -20.73
CA GLU A 70 7.26 15.11 -20.15
C GLU A 70 7.59 14.15 -19.00
N LEU A 71 6.64 13.93 -18.08
CA LEU A 71 6.79 12.94 -17.01
C LEU A 71 6.99 11.53 -17.56
N GLY A 72 6.26 11.15 -18.62
CA GLY A 72 6.44 9.85 -19.27
C GLY A 72 7.85 9.68 -19.85
N ALA A 73 8.41 10.72 -20.49
CA ALA A 73 9.78 10.68 -21.00
C ALA A 73 10.83 10.55 -19.88
N LEU A 74 10.60 11.21 -18.74
CA LEU A 74 11.47 11.08 -17.57
C LEU A 74 11.38 9.69 -16.93
N ASP A 75 10.17 9.14 -16.80
CA ASP A 75 9.91 7.79 -16.29
C ASP A 75 10.62 6.74 -17.16
N GLU A 76 10.49 6.83 -18.50
CA GLU A 76 11.21 5.97 -19.45
C GLU A 76 12.74 6.07 -19.32
N LEU A 77 13.26 7.27 -19.08
CA LEU A 77 14.69 7.48 -18.83
C LEU A 77 15.14 6.78 -17.55
N LEU A 78 14.43 6.95 -16.44
CA LEU A 78 14.74 6.31 -15.15
C LEU A 78 14.66 4.78 -15.26
N GLU A 79 13.62 4.25 -15.91
CA GLU A 79 13.54 2.82 -16.21
C GLU A 79 14.74 2.34 -17.03
N SER A 80 15.21 3.13 -18.01
CA SER A 80 16.38 2.78 -18.82
C SER A 80 17.67 2.77 -18.02
N VAL A 81 17.82 3.69 -17.05
CA VAL A 81 18.97 3.74 -16.15
C VAL A 81 18.94 2.53 -15.22
N ALA A 82 17.79 2.22 -14.62
CA ALA A 82 17.62 1.05 -13.76
C ALA A 82 17.91 -0.27 -14.49
N ARG A 83 17.40 -0.44 -15.72
CA ARG A 83 17.72 -1.59 -16.58
C ARG A 83 19.22 -1.75 -16.86
N ARG A 84 19.91 -0.65 -17.12
CA ARG A 84 21.38 -0.68 -17.33
C ARG A 84 22.11 -1.01 -16.05
N TRP A 85 21.67 -0.45 -14.93
CA TRP A 85 22.25 -0.70 -13.63
C TRP A 85 22.09 -2.17 -13.23
N THR A 86 20.89 -2.76 -13.34
CA THR A 86 20.69 -4.18 -12.99
C THR A 86 21.49 -5.09 -13.90
N GLY A 87 21.61 -4.77 -15.19
CA GLY A 87 22.46 -5.51 -16.13
C GLY A 87 23.96 -5.50 -15.79
N ALA A 88 24.45 -4.48 -15.08
CA ALA A 88 25.85 -4.35 -14.69
C ALA A 88 26.15 -4.84 -13.26
N HIS A 89 25.19 -4.68 -12.33
CA HIS A 89 25.40 -4.89 -10.90
C HIS A 89 24.65 -6.09 -10.32
N ALA A 90 23.63 -6.62 -11.03
CA ALA A 90 22.89 -7.79 -10.58
C ALA A 90 23.40 -9.07 -11.26
N VAL A 91 23.57 -10.12 -10.46
CA VAL A 91 23.95 -11.44 -10.93
C VAL A 91 22.72 -12.34 -10.96
N GLN A 92 22.42 -12.88 -12.14
CA GLN A 92 21.38 -13.90 -12.29
C GLN A 92 21.95 -15.29 -12.02
N LYS A 93 21.38 -16.01 -11.04
CA LYS A 93 21.65 -17.43 -10.76
C LYS A 93 20.36 -18.22 -10.93
N HIS A 94 20.22 -18.96 -12.03
CA HIS A 94 18.98 -19.68 -12.38
C HIS A 94 17.73 -18.76 -12.40
N ARG A 95 16.83 -18.90 -11.41
CA ARG A 95 15.59 -18.11 -11.27
C ARG A 95 15.68 -17.05 -10.17
N THR A 96 16.90 -16.75 -9.75
CA THR A 96 17.21 -15.85 -8.65
C THR A 96 18.06 -14.70 -9.18
N PHE A 97 17.73 -13.49 -8.74
CA PHE A 97 18.52 -12.29 -9.00
C PHE A 97 19.15 -11.80 -7.70
N GLU A 98 20.43 -11.48 -7.74
CA GLU A 98 21.19 -11.06 -6.58
C GLU A 98 21.94 -9.77 -6.87
N ALA A 99 21.81 -8.77 -6.00
CA ALA A 99 22.54 -7.50 -6.11
C ALA A 99 23.30 -7.22 -4.81
N ALA A 100 24.48 -6.60 -4.91
CA ALA A 100 25.26 -6.24 -3.73
C ALA A 100 24.57 -5.13 -2.92
N LEU A 101 24.56 -5.26 -1.60
CA LEU A 101 23.95 -4.26 -0.72
C LEU A 101 24.67 -2.91 -0.79
N ASP A 102 26.00 -2.94 -0.88
CA ASP A 102 26.81 -1.71 -1.00
C ASP A 102 26.46 -0.93 -2.28
N ASP A 103 26.27 -1.65 -3.39
CA ASP A 103 25.88 -1.05 -4.67
C ASP A 103 24.45 -0.50 -4.62
N LEU A 104 23.51 -1.19 -3.96
CA LEU A 104 22.14 -0.73 -3.77
C LEU A 104 22.07 0.51 -2.86
N ASN A 105 22.80 0.50 -1.75
CA ASN A 105 22.81 1.59 -0.77
C ASN A 105 23.56 2.83 -1.27
N ALA A 106 24.34 2.71 -2.34
CA ALA A 106 24.97 3.83 -3.03
C ALA A 106 24.03 4.57 -4.00
N LEU A 107 22.82 4.05 -4.25
CA LEU A 107 21.83 4.68 -5.12
C LEU A 107 20.99 5.72 -4.36
N ASP A 108 20.68 6.82 -5.05
CA ASP A 108 19.68 7.77 -4.57
C ASP A 108 18.27 7.14 -4.55
N GLU A 109 17.42 7.59 -3.62
CA GLU A 109 16.09 7.01 -3.37
C GLU A 109 15.22 6.83 -4.63
N PRO A 110 15.13 7.79 -5.58
CA PRO A 110 14.32 7.59 -6.77
C PRO A 110 14.87 6.48 -7.66
N LEU A 111 16.20 6.36 -7.77
CA LEU A 111 16.82 5.34 -8.61
C LEU A 111 16.79 3.96 -7.95
N LEU A 112 16.94 3.89 -6.63
CA LEU A 112 16.80 2.65 -5.86
C LEU A 112 15.40 2.02 -6.07
N SER A 113 14.35 2.83 -6.01
CA SER A 113 12.97 2.38 -6.25
C SER A 113 12.79 1.78 -7.65
N TYR A 114 13.36 2.41 -8.69
CA TYR A 114 13.32 1.86 -10.06
C TYR A 114 14.18 0.61 -10.22
N VAL A 115 15.34 0.54 -9.58
CA VAL A 115 16.21 -0.65 -9.59
C VAL A 115 15.52 -1.84 -8.91
N ILE A 116 14.89 -1.63 -7.76
CA ILE A 116 14.11 -2.67 -7.08
C ILE A 116 12.95 -3.14 -7.95
N ARG A 117 12.17 -2.22 -8.53
CA ARG A 117 11.11 -2.56 -9.49
C ARG A 117 11.65 -3.37 -10.66
N GLN A 118 12.82 -3.01 -11.20
CA GLN A 118 13.44 -3.74 -12.29
C GLN A 118 13.87 -5.15 -11.86
N LEU A 119 14.51 -5.33 -10.70
CA LEU A 119 14.88 -6.65 -10.16
C LEU A 119 13.66 -7.55 -9.93
N ILE A 120 12.55 -6.97 -9.46
CA ILE A 120 11.27 -7.68 -9.33
C ILE A 120 10.73 -8.08 -10.71
N ALA A 121 10.77 -7.18 -11.69
CA ALA A 121 10.32 -7.47 -13.05
C ALA A 121 11.18 -8.55 -13.71
N ASP A 122 12.50 -8.53 -13.50
CA ASP A 122 13.43 -9.56 -13.97
C ASP A 122 13.13 -10.92 -13.32
N THR A 123 12.75 -10.92 -12.04
CA THR A 123 12.40 -12.13 -11.28
C THR A 123 11.02 -12.69 -11.67
N LEU A 124 9.96 -11.86 -11.66
CA LEU A 124 8.56 -12.27 -11.84
C LEU A 124 8.04 -12.16 -13.29
N GLY A 125 8.77 -11.48 -14.16
CA GLY A 125 8.41 -11.15 -15.54
C GLY A 125 7.58 -9.88 -15.71
N ASP A 126 6.99 -9.33 -14.64
CA ASP A 126 6.24 -8.06 -14.66
C ASP A 126 5.92 -7.58 -13.22
N LEU A 127 5.54 -6.31 -13.07
CA LEU A 127 5.22 -5.67 -11.79
C LEU A 127 3.75 -5.82 -11.35
N ARG A 128 2.91 -6.60 -12.05
CA ARG A 128 1.51 -6.75 -11.64
C ARG A 128 1.47 -7.30 -10.22
N ARG A 129 0.60 -6.71 -9.41
CA ARG A 129 0.41 -7.04 -7.99
C ARG A 129 1.51 -6.56 -7.05
N ILE A 130 2.51 -5.86 -7.56
CA ILE A 130 3.49 -5.12 -6.80
C ILE A 130 3.04 -3.66 -6.80
N ASP A 131 2.99 -3.08 -5.60
CA ASP A 131 2.55 -1.72 -5.31
C ASP A 131 3.69 -1.05 -4.54
N GLU A 132 3.69 0.29 -4.43
CA GLU A 132 4.85 1.04 -3.92
C GLU A 132 5.28 0.65 -2.51
N VAL A 133 4.32 0.29 -1.66
CA VAL A 133 4.63 -0.20 -0.31
C VAL A 133 5.57 -1.41 -0.32
N HIS A 134 5.46 -2.29 -1.31
CA HIS A 134 6.33 -3.45 -1.43
C HIS A 134 7.75 -3.06 -1.86
N VAL A 135 7.89 -2.02 -2.69
CA VAL A 135 9.18 -1.49 -3.13
C VAL A 135 9.89 -0.85 -1.94
N ALA A 136 9.16 -0.04 -1.16
CA ALA A 136 9.66 0.56 0.08
C ALA A 136 10.11 -0.50 1.09
N MET A 137 9.29 -1.53 1.35
CA MET A 137 9.67 -2.63 2.26
C MET A 137 10.98 -3.32 1.85
N ILE A 138 11.22 -3.50 0.54
CA ILE A 138 12.47 -4.08 0.03
C ILE A 138 13.64 -3.11 0.22
N ALA A 139 13.43 -1.81 0.00
CA ALA A 139 14.44 -0.79 0.24
C ALA A 139 14.84 -0.75 1.73
N ASP A 140 13.87 -0.81 2.64
CA ASP A 140 14.11 -0.88 4.08
C ASP A 140 14.88 -2.14 4.48
N LEU A 141 14.52 -3.29 3.90
CA LEU A 141 15.27 -4.54 4.06
C LEU A 141 16.72 -4.39 3.55
N ALA A 142 16.97 -3.63 2.49
CA ALA A 142 18.29 -3.36 1.92
C ALA A 142 19.12 -2.37 2.75
N ALA A 143 18.49 -1.40 3.40
CA ALA A 143 19.17 -0.41 4.22
C ALA A 143 19.44 -0.93 5.64
N ALA A 144 18.41 -1.44 6.33
CA ALA A 144 18.42 -1.63 7.78
C ALA A 144 18.11 -3.07 8.24
N GLY A 145 17.83 -4.00 7.32
CA GLY A 145 17.51 -5.38 7.69
C GLY A 145 18.64 -6.13 8.41
N SER A 146 18.28 -7.07 9.29
CA SER A 146 19.23 -8.01 9.86
C SER A 146 19.62 -9.09 8.83
N THR A 147 20.85 -9.58 8.89
CA THR A 147 21.30 -10.67 8.01
C THR A 147 20.40 -11.90 8.19
N GLY A 148 19.87 -12.42 7.09
CA GLY A 148 18.93 -13.55 7.08
C GLY A 148 17.45 -13.16 7.08
N ALA A 149 17.12 -11.88 7.31
CA ALA A 149 15.75 -11.39 7.20
C ALA A 149 15.20 -11.59 5.78
N SER A 150 13.92 -11.94 5.69
CA SER A 150 13.24 -12.21 4.42
C SER A 150 11.85 -11.62 4.38
N LEU A 151 11.42 -11.19 3.20
CA LEU A 151 10.08 -10.72 2.91
C LEU A 151 9.40 -11.67 1.92
N ASP A 152 8.22 -12.15 2.30
CA ASP A 152 7.29 -12.83 1.39
C ASP A 152 6.36 -11.78 0.76
N LEU A 153 6.43 -11.69 -0.56
CA LEU A 153 5.78 -10.67 -1.36
C LEU A 153 4.78 -11.29 -2.35
N PRO A 154 3.86 -10.49 -2.92
CA PRO A 154 2.87 -10.98 -3.85
C PRO A 154 3.46 -11.83 -4.97
N ARG A 155 2.70 -12.85 -5.39
CA ARG A 155 3.07 -13.82 -6.43
C ARG A 155 4.20 -14.78 -6.05
N GLY A 156 4.49 -14.90 -4.76
CA GLY A 156 5.49 -15.83 -4.24
C GLY A 156 6.92 -15.34 -4.50
N LEU A 157 7.08 -14.03 -4.67
CA LEU A 157 8.38 -13.39 -4.64
C LEU A 157 8.88 -13.44 -3.20
N ILE A 158 10.10 -13.92 -3.01
CA ILE A 158 10.78 -13.91 -1.72
C ILE A 158 12.00 -13.04 -1.91
N VAL A 159 12.16 -12.03 -1.05
CA VAL A 159 13.37 -11.19 -1.03
C VAL A 159 14.09 -11.45 0.28
N ARG A 160 15.35 -11.88 0.21
CA ARG A 160 16.17 -12.22 1.37
C ARG A 160 17.40 -11.33 1.43
N ARG A 161 17.70 -10.81 2.62
CA ARG A 161 18.95 -10.14 2.90
C ARG A 161 20.01 -11.16 3.29
N GLY A 162 21.00 -11.34 2.42
CA GLY A 162 22.25 -12.02 2.74
C GLY A 162 23.22 -11.10 3.47
N TYR A 163 24.43 -11.60 3.75
CA TYR A 163 25.43 -10.82 4.48
C TYR A 163 25.93 -9.58 3.71
N LYS A 164 26.02 -9.68 2.37
CA LYS A 164 26.48 -8.58 1.48
C LYS A 164 25.59 -8.37 0.27
N SER A 165 24.47 -9.07 0.19
CA SER A 165 23.64 -9.09 -1.00
C SER A 165 22.16 -9.15 -0.67
N LEU A 166 21.34 -8.68 -1.60
CA LEU A 166 19.90 -8.81 -1.58
C LEU A 166 19.49 -9.77 -2.69
N CYS A 167 18.74 -10.80 -2.32
CA CYS A 167 18.41 -11.93 -3.18
C CYS A 167 16.90 -11.95 -3.45
N PHE A 168 16.52 -12.02 -4.72
CA PHE A 168 15.15 -12.05 -5.21
C PHE A 168 14.90 -13.42 -5.86
N GLU A 169 13.93 -14.17 -5.36
CA GLU A 169 13.61 -15.50 -5.87
C GLU A 169 12.09 -15.74 -5.94
N ILE A 170 11.68 -16.67 -6.81
CA ILE A 170 10.31 -17.19 -6.77
C ILE A 170 10.31 -18.44 -5.90
N GLY A 171 9.61 -18.40 -4.77
CA GLY A 171 9.37 -19.57 -3.93
C GLY A 171 8.72 -20.71 -4.73
N GLN A 172 9.15 -21.96 -4.50
CA GLN A 172 8.58 -23.09 -5.25
C GLN A 172 7.07 -23.21 -5.01
N ARG A 173 6.29 -23.12 -6.09
CA ARG A 173 4.90 -23.60 -6.11
C ARG A 173 4.92 -25.11 -5.89
N LYS A 174 4.37 -25.59 -4.77
CA LYS A 174 3.84 -26.96 -4.72
C LYS A 174 2.77 -27.09 -5.81
N VAL A 175 3.10 -27.77 -6.90
CA VAL A 175 2.13 -28.18 -7.92
C VAL A 175 1.19 -29.17 -7.24
N LEU A 176 -0.06 -28.76 -7.00
CA LEU A 176 -1.14 -29.69 -6.66
C LEU A 176 -1.62 -30.32 -7.96
N THR A 177 -1.04 -31.45 -8.35
CA THR A 177 -1.69 -32.38 -9.29
C THR A 177 -2.83 -33.09 -8.55
N PRO A 178 -4.05 -33.13 -9.11
CA PRO A 178 -5.14 -33.89 -8.52
C PRO A 178 -5.05 -35.35 -8.96
N GLY A 179 -4.89 -36.28 -8.01
CA GLY A 179 -5.18 -37.71 -8.21
C GLY A 179 -4.09 -38.69 -7.77
N SER A 180 -4.54 -39.67 -6.97
CA SER A 180 -3.95 -40.99 -6.64
C SER A 180 -2.53 -41.00 -6.07
N ASP A 181 -2.38 -41.10 -4.76
CA ASP A 181 -2.53 -42.38 -4.05
C ASP A 181 -2.18 -42.25 -2.57
N ALA A 182 -2.77 -43.16 -1.81
CA ALA A 182 -2.77 -43.20 -0.37
C ALA A 182 -1.39 -43.52 0.20
N ALA A 183 -0.87 -42.62 1.05
CA ALA A 183 -0.07 -42.97 2.22
C ALA A 183 0.12 -41.71 3.09
N ALA A 184 -0.44 -41.77 4.29
CA ALA A 184 -0.14 -40.96 5.48
C ALA A 184 0.42 -39.53 5.25
N LYS A 185 -0.47 -38.52 5.17
CA LYS A 185 -0.12 -37.11 5.36
C LYS A 185 -0.69 -36.60 6.68
N VAL A 186 0.21 -36.37 7.64
CA VAL A 186 -0.01 -35.42 8.74
C VAL A 186 -0.34 -34.07 8.10
N HIS A 187 -1.55 -33.57 8.33
CA HIS A 187 -1.94 -32.22 7.91
C HIS A 187 -1.22 -31.21 8.81
N PRO A 188 -0.58 -30.14 8.30
CA PRO A 188 -0.43 -28.96 9.13
C PRO A 188 -1.84 -28.42 9.36
N GLU A 189 -2.22 -28.39 10.63
CA GLU A 189 -3.57 -28.04 11.07
C GLU A 189 -4.00 -26.70 10.48
N THR A 190 -5.22 -26.67 9.92
CA THR A 190 -5.89 -25.39 9.60
C THR A 190 -6.00 -24.63 10.93
N PRO A 191 -5.48 -23.40 11.06
CA PRO A 191 -5.59 -22.67 12.32
C PRO A 191 -7.07 -22.58 12.70
N GLN A 192 -7.45 -23.14 13.84
CA GLN A 192 -8.79 -22.96 14.38
C GLN A 192 -9.02 -21.45 14.58
N PRO A 193 -10.21 -20.92 14.26
CA PRO A 193 -10.50 -19.51 14.45
C PRO A 193 -10.34 -19.16 15.93
N LEU A 194 -9.38 -18.28 16.21
CA LEU A 194 -9.13 -17.79 17.57
C LEU A 194 -10.36 -17.01 18.04
N ALA A 195 -10.76 -17.25 19.29
CA ALA A 195 -11.83 -16.48 19.92
C ALA A 195 -11.47 -14.99 19.96
N ALA A 196 -12.49 -14.14 19.87
CA ALA A 196 -12.29 -12.71 20.09
C ALA A 196 -11.72 -12.48 21.49
N LYS A 197 -10.82 -11.51 21.62
CA LYS A 197 -10.20 -11.14 22.89
C LYS A 197 -10.28 -9.64 23.07
N GLU A 198 -10.64 -9.20 24.27
CA GLU A 198 -10.63 -7.79 24.61
C GLU A 198 -9.20 -7.22 24.47
N LEU A 199 -9.11 -6.05 23.84
CA LEU A 199 -7.87 -5.33 23.64
C LEU A 199 -7.62 -4.47 24.88
N ALA A 200 -6.53 -4.75 25.60
CA ALA A 200 -6.08 -3.92 26.71
C ALA A 200 -5.65 -2.54 26.19
N VAL A 201 -6.28 -1.48 26.68
CA VAL A 201 -5.94 -0.09 26.38
C VAL A 201 -5.92 0.73 27.68
N PRO A 202 -4.75 1.18 28.16
CA PRO A 202 -3.41 0.86 27.67
C PRO A 202 -2.99 -0.58 28.01
N GLY A 203 -2.09 -1.17 27.22
CA GLY A 203 -1.43 -2.43 27.57
C GLY A 203 -1.11 -3.35 26.40
N GLU A 204 -0.57 -4.53 26.74
CA GLU A 204 -0.24 -5.59 25.79
C GLU A 204 -1.40 -6.60 25.68
N THR A 205 -1.78 -6.95 24.46
CA THR A 205 -2.76 -8.00 24.16
C THR A 205 -2.17 -9.01 23.19
N ARG A 206 -2.08 -10.28 23.62
CA ARG A 206 -1.71 -11.39 22.73
C ARG A 206 -2.94 -12.07 22.14
N TRP A 207 -2.94 -12.27 20.83
CA TRP A 207 -3.98 -12.97 20.07
C TRP A 207 -3.36 -13.88 19.01
N GLY A 208 -3.29 -15.19 19.29
CA GLY A 208 -2.58 -16.13 18.42
C GLY A 208 -1.08 -15.86 18.43
N THR A 209 -0.50 -15.70 17.24
CA THR A 209 0.91 -15.32 17.03
C THR A 209 1.10 -13.79 17.01
N TRP A 210 0.04 -13.02 17.27
CA TRP A 210 0.09 -11.57 17.26
C TRP A 210 0.18 -11.01 18.66
N THR A 211 1.01 -9.99 18.82
CA THR A 211 1.07 -9.13 19.99
C THR A 211 0.67 -7.73 19.57
N PHE A 212 -0.28 -7.15 20.31
CA PHE A 212 -0.73 -5.78 20.16
C PHE A 212 -0.27 -5.00 21.37
N GLU A 213 0.36 -3.86 21.14
CA GLU A 213 0.66 -2.90 22.19
C GLU A 213 -0.14 -1.64 21.90
N ALA A 214 -1.00 -1.26 22.83
CA ALA A 214 -1.89 -0.13 22.68
C ALA A 214 -1.63 0.90 23.79
N THR A 215 -1.44 2.15 23.38
CA THR A 215 -1.14 3.27 24.27
C THR A 215 -1.98 4.48 23.87
N VAL A 216 -2.52 5.20 24.86
CA VAL A 216 -3.22 6.46 24.62
C VAL A 216 -2.24 7.60 24.80
N LEU A 217 -2.07 8.42 23.78
CA LEU A 217 -1.21 9.61 23.78
C LEU A 217 -2.08 10.86 24.02
N GLU A 218 -1.60 11.77 24.87
CA GLU A 218 -2.24 13.05 25.14
C GLU A 218 -1.25 14.21 25.02
N GLY A 219 -1.64 15.32 24.39
CA GLY A 219 -0.94 16.61 24.45
C GLY A 219 0.58 16.55 24.19
N LYS A 220 1.39 16.54 25.27
CA LYS A 220 2.86 16.54 25.23
C LYS A 220 3.47 15.26 24.64
N ASP A 221 2.80 14.11 24.78
CA ASP A 221 3.37 12.80 24.40
C ASP A 221 3.40 12.63 22.87
N ILE A 222 2.45 13.27 22.17
CA ILE A 222 2.41 13.35 20.70
C ILE A 222 3.65 14.09 20.16
N TRP A 223 4.21 15.02 20.94
CA TRP A 223 5.40 15.78 20.56
C TRP A 223 6.68 14.96 20.69
N GLU A 224 6.81 14.16 21.75
CA GLU A 224 7.97 13.27 21.92
C GLU A 224 8.07 12.25 20.78
N GLU A 225 6.95 11.86 20.17
CA GLU A 225 6.90 11.01 18.96
C GLU A 225 7.38 11.72 17.68
N LEU A 226 7.35 13.06 17.64
CA LEU A 226 7.75 13.89 16.49
C LEU A 226 9.23 14.32 16.51
N VAL A 227 9.90 14.14 17.63
CA VAL A 227 11.25 14.63 17.90
C VAL A 227 12.19 13.45 18.05
N ASP A 228 13.37 13.49 17.43
CA ASP A 228 14.34 12.40 17.57
C ASP A 228 15.06 12.41 18.94
N LEU A 229 15.82 11.35 19.24
CA LEU A 229 16.57 11.21 20.50
C LEU A 229 17.61 12.32 20.75
N SER A 230 17.89 13.18 19.76
CA SER A 230 18.80 14.31 19.86
C SER A 230 18.07 15.63 20.13
N GLY A 231 16.74 15.61 20.28
CA GLY A 231 15.93 16.80 20.49
C GLY A 231 15.63 17.59 19.23
N ASN A 232 15.95 17.06 18.04
CA ASN A 232 15.70 17.73 16.78
C ASN A 232 14.31 17.37 16.23
N LEU A 233 13.63 18.41 15.78
CA LEU A 233 12.36 18.31 15.05
C LEU A 233 12.56 17.53 13.76
N ARG A 234 11.79 16.46 13.53
CA ARG A 234 11.72 15.78 12.22
C ARG A 234 10.98 16.61 11.15
N ILE A 235 10.74 17.90 11.42
CA ILE A 235 9.97 18.81 10.60
C ILE A 235 10.91 19.95 10.17
N PRO A 236 11.38 19.97 8.92
CA PRO A 236 12.29 21.01 8.42
C PRO A 236 11.72 22.45 8.44
N GLU A 237 10.41 22.59 8.68
CA GLU A 237 9.66 23.85 8.53
C GLU A 237 9.50 24.65 9.85
N PHE A 238 9.94 24.13 11.01
CA PHE A 238 9.81 24.83 12.29
C PHE A 238 11.12 24.83 13.10
N ASP A 239 11.59 26.03 13.47
CA ASP A 239 12.77 26.21 14.35
C ASP A 239 12.43 25.95 15.83
N GLU A 240 11.16 26.13 16.23
CA GLU A 240 10.67 25.88 17.59
C GLU A 240 9.32 25.12 17.60
N PRO A 241 9.05 24.30 18.62
CA PRO A 241 7.78 23.58 18.77
C PRO A 241 6.58 24.52 18.79
N PRO A 242 5.47 24.22 18.08
CA PRO A 242 4.19 24.85 18.38
C PRO A 242 3.86 24.65 19.85
N THR A 243 3.51 25.72 20.57
CA THR A 243 3.09 25.62 21.97
C THR A 243 1.67 25.07 22.12
N ASP A 244 0.86 25.20 21.08
CA ASP A 244 -0.53 24.76 21.06
C ASP A 244 -0.66 23.26 20.72
N PRO A 245 -1.38 22.46 21.53
CA PRO A 245 -1.58 21.03 21.28
C PRO A 245 -2.30 20.71 19.97
N HIS A 246 -3.25 21.56 19.53
CA HIS A 246 -3.96 21.34 18.26
C HIS A 246 -3.03 21.61 17.07
N GLU A 247 -2.15 22.61 17.17
CA GLU A 247 -1.14 22.87 16.15
C GLU A 247 -0.12 21.73 16.03
N ARG A 248 0.30 21.13 17.17
CA ARG A 248 1.11 19.89 17.16
C ARG A 248 0.41 18.73 16.47
N MET A 249 -0.88 18.55 16.73
CA MET A 249 -1.72 17.53 16.08
C MET A 249 -1.78 17.74 14.56
N ARG A 250 -1.94 18.98 14.10
CA ARG A 250 -1.96 19.30 12.67
C ARG A 250 -0.68 18.89 11.98
N VAL A 251 0.47 19.14 12.60
CA VAL A 251 1.77 18.75 12.04
C VAL A 251 1.95 17.23 12.06
N PHE A 252 1.56 16.56 13.15
CA PHE A 252 1.57 15.10 13.26
C PHE A 252 0.74 14.42 12.16
N ILE A 253 -0.50 14.87 11.93
CA ILE A 253 -1.38 14.34 10.88
C ILE A 253 -0.77 14.54 9.48
N ARG A 254 -0.09 15.68 9.24
CA ARG A 254 0.61 15.93 7.98
C ARG A 254 1.76 14.95 7.76
N GLN A 255 2.46 14.54 8.83
CA GLN A 255 3.54 13.55 8.76
C GLN A 255 3.04 12.12 8.58
N LEU A 256 1.96 11.70 9.27
CA LEU A 256 1.39 10.35 9.09
C LEU A 256 0.87 10.08 7.67
N ARG A 257 0.57 11.13 6.90
CA ARG A 257 0.27 11.01 5.46
C ARG A 257 1.49 10.56 4.63
N GLY A 258 2.69 10.53 5.23
CA GLY A 258 3.88 9.82 4.77
C GLY A 258 4.22 8.66 5.71
N ILE A 259 3.62 7.49 5.45
CA ILE A 259 4.04 6.11 5.81
C ILE A 259 4.90 5.93 7.08
N ASP A 260 4.33 5.34 8.13
CA ASP A 260 5.06 4.80 9.28
C ASP A 260 5.66 3.41 8.94
N PRO A 261 6.99 3.21 9.08
CA PRO A 261 7.70 1.98 8.74
C PRO A 261 7.53 0.81 9.74
N GLU A 262 6.93 1.01 10.93
CA GLU A 262 6.85 -0.06 11.96
C GLU A 262 5.49 -0.76 12.08
N ALA A 263 4.57 -0.52 11.15
CA ALA A 263 3.22 -1.08 11.18
C ALA A 263 2.40 -0.65 12.43
N VAL A 264 2.61 0.60 12.84
CA VAL A 264 1.86 1.28 13.89
C VAL A 264 0.67 2.01 13.27
N GLU A 265 -0.49 1.86 13.88
CA GLU A 265 -1.74 2.48 13.46
C GLU A 265 -2.16 3.52 14.51
N TYR A 266 -2.56 4.71 14.06
CA TYR A 266 -3.00 5.80 14.93
C TYR A 266 -4.47 6.10 14.69
N LEU A 267 -5.24 6.13 15.77
CA LEU A 267 -6.69 6.34 15.75
C LEU A 267 -7.09 7.52 16.62
N ASP A 268 -8.14 8.22 16.22
CA ASP A 268 -8.81 9.20 17.08
C ASP A 268 -9.50 8.47 18.25
N PHE A 269 -8.91 8.54 19.43
CA PHE A 269 -9.41 7.84 20.61
C PHE A 269 -10.70 8.49 21.14
N ASP A 270 -10.91 9.78 20.88
CA ASP A 270 -12.10 10.50 21.34
C ASP A 270 -13.38 9.97 20.66
N ARG A 271 -13.26 9.44 19.44
CA ARG A 271 -14.38 8.86 18.68
C ARG A 271 -14.81 7.47 19.12
N ILE A 272 -14.00 6.82 19.95
CA ILE A 272 -14.23 5.45 20.47
C ILE A 272 -14.15 5.38 21.99
N ALA A 273 -14.11 6.54 22.65
CA ALA A 273 -14.02 6.62 24.10
C ALA A 273 -15.25 5.99 24.77
N GLY A 274 -15.00 4.98 25.60
CA GLY A 274 -16.06 4.23 26.30
C GLY A 274 -16.58 3.00 25.55
N GLU A 275 -16.09 2.72 24.34
CA GLU A 275 -16.34 1.46 23.65
C GLU A 275 -15.34 0.38 24.10
N THR A 276 -15.82 -0.85 24.29
CA THR A 276 -14.92 -2.00 24.52
C THR A 276 -14.28 -2.42 23.20
N LEU A 277 -12.96 -2.34 23.14
CA LEU A 277 -12.18 -2.75 21.99
C LEU A 277 -11.83 -4.23 22.08
N SER A 278 -11.85 -4.93 20.96
CA SER A 278 -11.43 -6.33 20.90
C SER A 278 -10.67 -6.62 19.61
N VAL A 279 -9.82 -7.65 19.68
CA VAL A 279 -9.16 -8.25 18.53
C VAL A 279 -9.86 -9.55 18.15
N ARG A 280 -10.17 -9.71 16.87
CA ARG A 280 -10.78 -10.93 16.32
C ARG A 280 -10.37 -11.17 14.88
N GLY A 281 -10.65 -12.39 14.39
CA GLY A 281 -10.58 -12.70 12.96
C GLY A 281 -11.77 -12.11 12.19
N ARG A 282 -11.69 -12.17 10.86
CA ARG A 282 -12.79 -11.74 9.99
C ARG A 282 -14.02 -12.63 10.15
N VAL A 283 -15.21 -12.02 10.04
CA VAL A 283 -16.49 -12.74 9.90
C VAL A 283 -17.15 -12.43 8.56
N PRO A 284 -17.94 -13.36 8.00
CA PRO A 284 -18.68 -13.10 6.77
C PRO A 284 -19.60 -11.89 6.93
N GLY A 285 -19.44 -10.89 6.06
CA GLY A 285 -20.25 -9.67 6.08
C GLY A 285 -19.53 -8.44 6.61
N ASP A 286 -18.34 -8.60 7.22
CA ASP A 286 -17.53 -7.48 7.71
C ASP A 286 -17.38 -6.37 6.67
N ARG A 287 -17.55 -5.13 7.13
CA ARG A 287 -17.47 -3.89 6.36
C ARG A 287 -16.79 -2.82 7.20
N PHE A 288 -16.09 -1.91 6.53
CA PHE A 288 -15.54 -0.70 7.13
C PHE A 288 -15.33 0.35 6.04
N THR A 289 -15.04 1.59 6.44
CA THR A 289 -14.70 2.69 5.53
C THR A 289 -13.19 2.82 5.52
N PRO A 290 -12.43 2.32 4.53
CA PRO A 290 -10.97 2.52 4.53
C PRO A 290 -10.64 4.02 4.56
N LEU A 291 -9.58 4.41 5.27
CA LEU A 291 -9.13 5.80 5.35
C LEU A 291 -9.10 6.48 3.95
N GLY A 292 -9.77 7.63 3.83
CA GLY A 292 -9.88 8.41 2.59
C GLY A 292 -10.81 7.83 1.52
N ALA A 293 -11.51 6.71 1.78
CA ALA A 293 -12.48 6.14 0.84
C ALA A 293 -13.83 6.90 0.90
N PRO A 294 -14.55 7.02 -0.24
CA PRO A 294 -15.83 7.74 -0.29
C PRO A 294 -17.00 7.01 0.39
N GLY A 295 -16.76 5.88 1.08
CA GLY A 295 -17.78 5.10 1.76
C GLY A 295 -17.34 3.68 2.12
N GLN A 296 -18.25 2.95 2.76
CA GLN A 296 -17.99 1.60 3.26
C GLN A 296 -17.72 0.59 2.15
N THR A 297 -16.75 -0.29 2.38
CA THR A 297 -16.39 -1.41 1.51
C THR A 297 -16.47 -2.72 2.29
N LYS A 298 -16.85 -3.82 1.63
CA LYS A 298 -16.78 -5.16 2.25
C LYS A 298 -15.33 -5.53 2.50
N LEU A 299 -15.02 -6.08 3.67
CA LEU A 299 -13.66 -6.49 4.04
C LEU A 299 -13.07 -7.50 3.05
N LYS A 300 -13.90 -8.40 2.51
CA LYS A 300 -13.50 -9.31 1.41
C LYS A 300 -13.01 -8.55 0.17
N GLU A 301 -13.71 -7.49 -0.24
CA GLU A 301 -13.35 -6.66 -1.40
C GLU A 301 -12.11 -5.84 -1.09
N PHE A 302 -12.00 -5.30 0.13
CA PHE A 302 -10.80 -4.63 0.60
C PHE A 302 -9.56 -5.54 0.52
N PHE A 303 -9.64 -6.78 1.05
CA PHE A 303 -8.56 -7.76 0.92
C PHE A 303 -8.25 -8.15 -0.52
N ILE A 304 -9.25 -8.18 -1.42
CA ILE A 304 -9.00 -8.42 -2.86
C ILE A 304 -8.22 -7.25 -3.46
N ARG A 305 -8.61 -6.00 -3.16
CA ARG A 305 -7.95 -4.78 -3.65
C ARG A 305 -6.53 -4.66 -3.11
N ARG A 306 -6.33 -4.96 -1.82
CA ARG A 306 -5.01 -5.07 -1.17
C ARG A 306 -4.27 -6.38 -1.48
N LYS A 307 -4.85 -7.23 -2.34
CA LYS A 307 -4.28 -8.48 -2.86
C LYS A 307 -3.83 -9.49 -1.79
N VAL A 308 -4.40 -9.43 -0.60
CA VAL A 308 -4.14 -10.39 0.49
C VAL A 308 -4.54 -11.81 0.03
N PRO A 309 -3.64 -12.80 0.08
CA PRO A 309 -3.91 -14.19 -0.29
C PRO A 309 -5.08 -14.79 0.50
N ARG A 310 -5.92 -15.60 -0.15
CA ARG A 310 -7.14 -16.16 0.48
C ARG A 310 -6.82 -16.98 1.74
N SER A 311 -5.69 -17.66 1.77
CA SER A 311 -5.18 -18.44 2.91
C SER A 311 -4.79 -17.60 4.11
N GLU A 312 -4.36 -16.35 3.90
CA GLU A 312 -3.84 -15.48 4.96
C GLU A 312 -4.92 -14.56 5.53
N ARG A 313 -5.96 -14.25 4.75
CA ARG A 313 -7.03 -13.34 5.16
C ARG A 313 -7.76 -13.76 6.44
N ASP A 314 -7.73 -15.03 6.84
CA ASP A 314 -8.36 -15.50 8.09
C ASP A 314 -7.43 -15.30 9.30
N ALA A 315 -6.11 -15.19 9.04
CA ALA A 315 -5.09 -14.93 10.03
C ALA A 315 -4.85 -13.43 10.26
N VAL A 316 -5.38 -12.55 9.39
CA VAL A 316 -5.32 -11.10 9.56
C VAL A 316 -6.19 -10.68 10.75
N PRO A 317 -5.61 -10.12 11.81
CA PRO A 317 -6.37 -9.61 12.95
C PRO A 317 -7.13 -8.33 12.59
N LEU A 318 -8.32 -8.21 13.14
CA LEU A 318 -9.14 -7.00 13.11
C LEU A 318 -9.27 -6.46 14.51
N ILE A 319 -9.07 -5.14 14.67
CA ILE A 319 -9.42 -4.43 15.91
C ILE A 319 -10.80 -3.82 15.70
N VAL A 320 -11.71 -4.13 16.62
CA VAL A 320 -13.13 -3.82 16.48
C VAL A 320 -13.70 -3.23 17.77
N ALA A 321 -14.70 -2.37 17.62
CA ALA A 321 -15.60 -1.95 18.68
C ALA A 321 -16.99 -2.53 18.40
N GLY A 322 -17.36 -3.59 19.13
CA GLY A 322 -18.50 -4.43 18.77
C GLY A 322 -18.37 -5.00 17.34
N ASP A 323 -19.33 -4.66 16.47
CA ASP A 323 -19.33 -5.09 15.06
C ASP A 323 -18.57 -4.15 14.12
N ARG A 324 -18.15 -2.96 14.60
CA ARG A 324 -17.44 -1.96 13.79
C ARG A 324 -15.97 -2.34 13.67
N VAL A 325 -15.50 -2.53 12.44
CA VAL A 325 -14.08 -2.76 12.17
C VAL A 325 -13.35 -1.42 12.13
N LEU A 326 -12.42 -1.22 13.06
CA LEU A 326 -11.65 0.02 13.22
C LEU A 326 -10.28 -0.08 12.55
N VAL A 327 -9.62 -1.23 12.68
CA VAL A 327 -8.29 -1.49 12.09
C VAL A 327 -8.28 -2.87 11.45
N VAL A 328 -7.72 -2.93 10.25
CA VAL A 328 -7.26 -4.18 9.63
C VAL A 328 -5.75 -4.20 9.82
N ALA A 329 -5.25 -5.00 10.77
CA ALA A 329 -3.87 -4.87 11.26
C ALA A 329 -2.84 -4.87 10.11
N ARG A 330 -1.97 -3.85 10.11
CA ARG A 330 -0.93 -3.59 9.08
C ARG A 330 -1.43 -3.33 7.66
N LEU A 331 -2.74 -3.20 7.47
CA LEU A 331 -3.35 -3.00 6.16
C LEU A 331 -4.19 -1.72 6.12
N GLY A 332 -4.62 -1.21 7.27
CA GLY A 332 -5.10 0.16 7.39
C GLY A 332 -6.25 0.34 8.36
N VAL A 333 -6.54 1.62 8.58
CA VAL A 333 -7.51 2.13 9.56
C VAL A 333 -8.81 2.54 8.87
N SER A 334 -9.90 2.51 9.64
CA SER A 334 -11.19 3.05 9.25
C SER A 334 -11.20 4.57 9.29
N ASP A 335 -11.75 5.22 8.26
CA ASP A 335 -11.94 6.67 8.18
C ASP A 335 -12.79 7.20 9.35
N ASP A 336 -13.70 6.37 9.87
CA ASP A 336 -14.54 6.68 11.03
C ASP A 336 -13.73 7.09 12.27
N VAL A 337 -12.49 6.60 12.39
CA VAL A 337 -11.55 6.86 13.49
C VAL A 337 -10.28 7.54 12.98
N ALA A 338 -10.35 8.17 11.81
CA ALA A 338 -9.26 8.97 11.27
C ALA A 338 -8.96 10.15 12.20
N LEU A 339 -7.67 10.43 12.34
CA LEU A 339 -7.20 11.63 13.04
C LEU A 339 -7.64 12.89 12.30
N THR A 340 -8.05 13.89 13.08
CA THR A 340 -8.44 15.22 12.60
C THR A 340 -7.77 16.30 13.44
N GLU A 341 -7.83 17.55 12.97
CA GLU A 341 -7.27 18.69 13.71
C GLU A 341 -7.92 18.87 15.10
N ASP A 342 -9.14 18.35 15.27
CA ASP A 342 -9.90 18.39 16.52
C ASP A 342 -9.59 17.24 17.48
N THR A 343 -8.85 16.22 17.04
CA THR A 343 -8.51 15.06 17.86
C THR A 343 -7.65 15.52 19.06
N ARG A 344 -7.99 15.06 20.27
CA ARG A 344 -7.26 15.43 21.50
C ARG A 344 -6.48 14.27 22.09
N ARG A 345 -7.02 13.06 21.96
CA ARG A 345 -6.38 11.82 22.43
C ARG A 345 -6.19 10.88 21.24
N ILE A 346 -4.99 10.33 21.11
CA ILE A 346 -4.66 9.38 20.05
C ILE A 346 -4.50 8.00 20.66
N LEU A 347 -5.11 7.00 20.05
CA LEU A 347 -4.79 5.61 20.33
C LEU A 347 -3.72 5.15 19.33
N LYS A 348 -2.51 4.90 19.85
CA LYS A 348 -1.40 4.30 19.12
C LYS A 348 -1.47 2.80 19.31
N ILE A 349 -1.47 2.03 18.22
CA ILE A 349 -1.49 0.57 18.26
C ILE A 349 -0.36 0.02 17.39
N SER A 350 0.59 -0.67 18.01
CA SER A 350 1.57 -1.49 17.29
C SER A 350 1.06 -2.92 17.18
N ALA A 351 1.18 -3.51 15.99
CA ALA A 351 0.81 -4.90 15.73
C ALA A 351 2.04 -5.69 15.27
N THR A 352 2.49 -6.64 16.09
CA THR A 352 3.65 -7.48 15.81
C THR A 352 3.24 -8.93 15.64
N ALA A 353 3.54 -9.53 14.49
CA ALA A 353 3.46 -10.97 14.31
C ALA A 353 4.79 -11.60 14.77
N GLN A 354 4.73 -12.57 15.68
CA GLN A 354 5.89 -13.40 16.01
C GLN A 354 6.06 -14.47 14.92
N ASP A 355 7.23 -14.51 14.29
CA ASP A 355 7.59 -15.56 13.34
C ASP A 355 7.54 -16.93 14.01
N ARG A 356 6.98 -17.91 13.29
CA ARG A 356 6.81 -19.29 13.74
C ARG A 356 8.02 -20.15 13.41
#